data_AF-A0A183H849-F1
#
_entry.id   AF-A0A183H849-F1
#
_cell.length_a   1.000
_cell.length_b   1.000
_cell.length_c   1.000
_cell.angle_alpha   90.00
_cell.angle_beta   90.00
_cell.angle_gamma   90.00
#
_symmetry.space_group_name_H-M   'P 1'
#
loop_
_entity.id
_entity.type
_entity.pdbx_description
1 polymer ?
#
loop_
_entity_poly.entity_id
_entity_poly.type
_entity_poly.pdbx_seq_one_letter_code
_entity_poly.pdbx_strand_id
1 'polypeptide(L)'
;MKSLSIALILAIAIAVAAISQTTDTKLSKLIALRYQEAGLCVSCKMFFDEIIGLIQEVFDWFQQEMEDFCVDHFDANSTAIDVCKTKVNTMVTTLRSFVEIESSKKLCQKIYLC
;
A
#
# COMPACT_ATOMS: atom_id res chain seq x y z
N MET A 1 -46.58 -49.17 -7.36
CA MET A 1 -45.66 -48.08 -7.74
C MET A 1 -44.29 -48.71 -7.95
N LYS A 2 -43.81 -48.68 -9.19
CA LYS A 2 -42.72 -49.52 -9.71
C LYS A 2 -41.36 -49.00 -9.21
N SER A 3 -40.42 -49.93 -9.05
CA SER A 3 -39.05 -49.75 -8.59
C SER A 3 -38.39 -48.49 -9.19
N LEU A 4 -38.19 -47.46 -8.37
CA LEU A 4 -37.19 -46.43 -8.62
C LEU A 4 -35.86 -47.16 -8.75
N SER A 5 -35.32 -47.18 -9.98
CA SER A 5 -34.15 -47.95 -10.36
C SER A 5 -32.98 -47.58 -9.46
N ILE A 6 -32.49 -48.53 -8.66
CA ILE A 6 -31.36 -48.37 -7.73
C ILE A 6 -30.13 -47.78 -8.46
N ALA A 7 -29.99 -48.09 -9.74
CA ALA A 7 -28.95 -47.52 -10.62
C ALA A 7 -29.03 -45.99 -10.75
N LEU A 8 -30.23 -45.40 -10.75
CA LEU A 8 -30.43 -43.96 -10.85
C LEU A 8 -29.97 -43.24 -9.57
N ILE A 9 -30.28 -43.82 -8.41
CA ILE A 9 -29.86 -43.30 -7.10
C ILE A 9 -28.34 -43.39 -6.96
N LEU A 10 -27.74 -44.49 -7.40
CA LEU A 10 -26.29 -44.68 -7.38
C LEU A 10 -25.57 -43.68 -8.30
N ALA A 11 -26.10 -43.45 -9.50
CA ALA A 11 -25.53 -42.50 -10.46
C ALA A 11 -25.57 -41.06 -9.93
N ILE A 12 -26.67 -40.67 -9.26
CA ILE A 12 -26.80 -39.35 -8.64
C ILE A 12 -25.80 -39.21 -7.48
N ALA A 13 -25.65 -40.23 -6.62
CA ALA A 13 -24.70 -40.20 -5.51
C ALA A 13 -23.25 -40.07 -5.99
N ILE A 14 -22.87 -40.79 -7.05
CA ILE A 14 -21.52 -40.70 -7.64
C ILE A 14 -21.30 -39.33 -8.29
N ALA A 15 -22.29 -38.79 -9.00
CA ALA A 15 -22.21 -37.45 -9.59
C ALA A 15 -22.05 -36.36 -8.52
N VAL A 16 -22.82 -36.43 -7.42
CA VAL A 16 -22.72 -35.48 -6.30
C VAL A 16 -21.37 -35.58 -5.60
N ALA A 17 -20.85 -36.79 -5.38
CA ALA A 17 -19.52 -37.00 -4.79
C ALA A 17 -18.37 -36.51 -5.70
N ALA A 18 -18.50 -36.67 -7.03
CA ALA A 18 -17.51 -36.15 -7.97
C ALA A 18 -17.53 -34.62 -8.07
N ILE A 19 -18.73 -34.01 -7.98
CA ILE A 19 -18.88 -32.55 -7.96
C ILE A 19 -18.34 -31.98 -6.64
N SER A 20 -18.63 -32.61 -5.48
CA SER A 20 -18.12 -32.10 -4.19
C SER A 20 -16.59 -32.11 -4.12
N GLN A 21 -15.93 -33.19 -4.56
CA GLN A 21 -14.46 -33.30 -4.56
C GLN A 21 -13.77 -32.27 -5.47
N THR A 22 -14.37 -31.93 -6.60
CA THR A 22 -13.82 -30.94 -7.54
C THR A 22 -14.10 -29.49 -7.12
N THR A 23 -15.15 -29.27 -6.32
CA THR A 23 -15.50 -27.93 -5.82
C THR A 23 -14.61 -27.55 -4.63
N ASP A 24 -14.33 -28.48 -3.72
CA ASP A 24 -13.43 -28.24 -2.57
C ASP A 24 -12.00 -27.92 -3.02
N THR A 25 -11.48 -28.63 -4.02
CA THR A 25 -10.12 -28.39 -4.55
C THR A 25 -9.99 -27.07 -5.31
N LYS A 26 -11.07 -26.60 -5.97
CA LYS A 26 -11.11 -25.27 -6.59
C LYS A 26 -11.25 -24.15 -5.55
N LEU A 27 -12.04 -24.37 -4.51
CA LEU A 27 -12.24 -23.41 -3.43
C LEU A 27 -10.96 -23.17 -2.63
N SER A 28 -10.23 -24.23 -2.26
CA SER A 28 -8.95 -24.08 -1.54
C SER A 28 -7.89 -23.34 -2.38
N LYS A 29 -7.85 -23.57 -3.70
CA LYS A 29 -6.95 -22.83 -4.60
C LYS A 29 -7.33 -21.35 -4.73
N LEU A 30 -8.62 -21.04 -4.84
CA LEU A 30 -9.11 -19.66 -4.86
C LEU A 30 -8.83 -18.95 -3.53
N ILE A 31 -9.00 -19.64 -2.41
CA ILE A 31 -8.65 -19.12 -1.08
C ILE A 31 -7.14 -18.86 -0.98
N ALA A 32 -6.30 -19.80 -1.41
CA ALA A 32 -4.84 -19.62 -1.41
C ALA A 32 -4.39 -18.45 -2.28
N LEU A 33 -4.95 -18.30 -3.49
CA LEU A 33 -4.70 -17.15 -4.37
C LEU A 33 -5.13 -15.83 -3.71
N ARG A 34 -6.29 -15.80 -3.06
CA ARG A 34 -6.78 -14.62 -2.33
C ARG A 34 -5.89 -14.24 -1.14
N TYR A 35 -5.38 -15.22 -0.40
CA TYR A 35 -4.42 -14.99 0.69
C TYR A 35 -3.06 -14.51 0.16
N GLN A 36 -2.62 -15.03 -0.99
CA GLN A 36 -1.40 -14.61 -1.64
C GLN A 36 -1.51 -13.17 -2.15
N GLU A 37 -2.62 -12.80 -2.81
CA GLU A 37 -2.90 -11.42 -3.21
C GLU A 37 -3.00 -10.48 -2.00
N ALA A 38 -3.67 -10.90 -0.92
CA ALA A 38 -3.74 -10.11 0.31
C ALA A 38 -2.35 -9.89 0.94
N GLY A 39 -1.49 -10.92 0.95
CA GLY A 39 -0.13 -10.82 1.46
C GLY A 39 0.80 -9.94 0.60
N LEU A 40 0.65 -10.02 -0.73
CA LEU A 40 1.37 -9.16 -1.67
C LEU A 40 0.93 -7.70 -1.53
N CYS A 41 -0.38 -7.45 -1.35
CA CYS A 41 -0.92 -6.12 -1.14
C CYS A 41 -0.40 -5.48 0.16
N VAL A 42 -0.34 -6.24 1.25
CA VAL A 42 0.23 -5.77 2.52
C VAL A 42 1.71 -5.46 2.36
N SER A 43 2.49 -6.37 1.75
CA SER A 43 3.93 -6.18 1.54
C SER A 43 4.24 -4.96 0.68
N CYS A 44 3.48 -4.79 -0.41
CA CYS A 44 3.60 -3.62 -1.26
C CYS A 44 3.31 -2.31 -0.51
N LYS A 45 2.24 -2.28 0.30
CA LYS A 45 1.89 -1.08 1.07
C LYS A 45 2.99 -0.73 2.06
N MET A 46 3.50 -1.70 2.82
CA MET A 46 4.61 -1.47 3.75
C MET A 46 5.83 -0.89 3.04
N PHE A 47 6.19 -1.43 1.87
CA PHE A 47 7.33 -0.93 1.10
C PHE A 47 7.13 0.53 0.67
N PHE A 48 5.95 0.88 0.14
CA PHE A 48 5.70 2.27 -0.26
C PHE A 48 5.54 3.19 0.95
N ASP A 49 4.89 2.76 2.03
CA ASP A 49 4.78 3.56 3.27
C ASP A 49 6.18 3.91 3.81
N GLU A 50 7.13 2.97 3.77
CA GLU A 50 8.52 3.20 4.15
C GLU A 50 9.20 4.25 3.25
N ILE A 51 9.07 4.11 1.93
CA ILE A 51 9.63 5.08 0.98
C ILE A 51 9.03 6.47 1.20
N ILE A 52 7.72 6.54 1.39
CA ILE A 52 7.00 7.79 1.64
C ILE A 52 7.51 8.43 2.92
N GLY A 53 7.70 7.64 3.98
CA GLY A 53 8.30 8.07 5.25
C GLY A 53 9.70 8.65 5.05
N LEU A 54 10.59 7.93 4.35
CA LEU A 54 11.94 8.40 4.05
C LEU A 54 11.96 9.71 3.27
N ILE A 55 11.05 9.90 2.30
CA ILE A 55 10.94 11.16 1.57
C ILE A 55 10.53 12.30 2.51
N GLN A 56 9.59 12.05 3.43
CA GLN A 56 9.17 13.05 4.43
C GLN A 56 10.33 13.43 5.36
N GLU A 57 11.08 12.43 5.85
CA GLU A 57 12.26 12.65 6.70
C GLU A 57 13.34 13.47 5.98
N VAL A 58 13.57 13.23 4.69
CA VAL A 58 14.52 14.02 3.88
C VAL A 58 14.08 15.48 3.80
N PHE A 59 12.79 15.75 3.61
CA PHE A 59 12.30 17.13 3.60
C PHE A 59 12.37 17.79 4.98
N ASP A 60 12.13 17.05 6.07
CA ASP A 60 12.25 17.56 7.44
C ASP A 60 13.72 17.90 7.74
N TRP A 61 14.65 16.99 7.42
CA TRP A 61 16.08 17.20 7.55
C TRP A 61 16.56 18.42 6.75
N PHE A 62 16.15 18.52 5.48
CA PHE A 62 16.54 19.64 4.62
C PHE A 62 16.00 20.98 5.13
N GLN A 63 14.78 21.01 5.66
CA GLN A 63 14.23 22.20 6.29
C GLN A 63 15.08 22.63 7.49
N GLN A 64 15.39 21.69 8.38
CA GLN A 64 16.17 21.96 9.58
C GLN A 64 17.57 22.49 9.23
N GLU A 65 18.28 21.84 8.30
CA GLU A 65 19.62 22.27 7.87
C GLU A 65 19.61 23.71 7.33
N MET A 66 18.58 24.07 6.57
CA MET A 66 18.43 25.42 6.02
C MET A 66 18.03 26.45 7.09
N GLU A 67 17.23 26.05 8.08
CA GLU A 67 16.90 26.91 9.22
C GLU A 67 18.12 27.17 10.12
N ASP A 68 18.98 26.17 10.31
CA ASP A 68 20.25 26.29 11.04
C ASP A 68 21.21 27.20 10.26
N PHE A 69 21.31 27.03 8.94
CA PHE A 69 22.05 27.95 8.07
C PHE A 69 21.57 29.40 8.20
N CYS A 70 20.27 29.65 8.32
CA CYS A 70 19.75 31.00 8.55
C CYS A 70 20.27 31.61 9.86
N VAL A 71 20.37 30.82 10.93
CA VAL A 71 20.86 31.28 12.24
C VAL A 71 22.33 31.64 12.14
N ASP A 72 23.13 30.77 11.53
CA ASP A 72 24.58 30.96 11.41
C ASP A 72 24.95 32.13 10.49
N HIS A 73 24.19 32.34 9.41
CA HIS A 73 24.51 33.35 8.40
C HIS A 73 24.24 34.79 8.84
N PHE A 74 23.22 35.00 9.68
CA PHE A 74 22.73 36.35 10.02
C PHE A 74 23.21 36.88 11.38
N ASP A 75 24.20 36.24 12.01
CA ASP A 75 24.94 36.72 13.18
C ASP A 75 24.04 37.37 14.26
N ALA A 76 23.03 36.61 14.69
CA ALA A 76 22.04 37.00 15.70
C ALA A 76 21.09 38.18 15.34
N ASN A 77 21.02 38.62 14.08
CA ASN A 77 19.97 39.52 13.62
C ASN A 77 18.62 38.77 13.55
N SER A 78 17.84 38.85 14.62
CA SER A 78 16.58 38.11 14.77
C SER A 78 15.59 38.35 13.64
N THR A 79 15.44 39.59 13.17
CA THR A 79 14.53 39.91 12.07
C THR A 79 14.97 39.25 10.76
N ALA A 80 16.27 39.27 10.44
CA ALA A 80 16.77 38.63 9.23
C ALA A 80 16.65 37.10 9.31
N ILE A 81 16.92 36.50 10.48
CA ILE A 81 16.75 35.08 10.75
C ILE A 81 15.29 34.66 10.54
N ASP A 82 14.34 35.39 11.13
CA ASP A 82 12.91 35.07 11.02
C ASP A 82 12.40 35.14 9.57
N VAL A 83 12.83 36.16 8.82
CA VAL A 83 12.52 36.28 7.39
C VAL A 83 13.13 35.13 6.58
N CYS A 84 14.37 34.74 6.90
CA CYS A 84 15.04 33.61 6.25
C CYS A 84 14.29 32.30 6.51
N LYS A 85 14.00 31.97 7.77
CA LYS A 85 13.23 30.78 8.15
C LYS A 85 11.86 30.73 7.51
N THR A 86 11.17 31.87 7.42
CA THR A 86 9.89 31.97 6.71
C THR A 86 10.02 31.62 5.22
N LYS A 87 11.09 32.08 4.56
CA LYS A 87 11.37 31.74 3.16
C LYS A 87 11.74 30.27 2.98
N VAL A 88 12.54 29.71 3.89
CA VAL A 88 12.88 28.28 3.91
C VAL A 88 11.61 27.43 4.03
N ASN A 89 10.76 27.71 5.02
CA ASN A 89 9.50 27.00 5.21
C ASN A 89 8.60 27.09 3.96
N THR A 90 8.50 28.27 3.35
CA THR A 90 7.73 28.46 2.09
C THR A 90 8.31 27.62 0.95
N MET A 91 9.64 27.60 0.80
CA MET A 91 10.33 26.81 -0.22
C MET A 91 10.10 25.32 -0.01
N VAL A 92 10.31 24.80 1.20
CA VAL A 92 10.12 23.38 1.52
C VAL A 92 8.67 22.96 1.31
N THR A 93 7.70 23.75 1.77
CA THR A 93 6.28 23.50 1.54
C THR A 93 5.96 23.41 0.04
N THR A 94 6.54 24.31 -0.76
CA THR A 94 6.37 24.31 -2.22
C THR A 94 7.00 23.06 -2.85
N LEU A 95 8.22 22.69 -2.45
CA LEU A 95 8.89 21.47 -2.93
C LEU A 95 8.11 20.20 -2.58
N ARG A 96 7.57 20.10 -1.36
CA ARG A 96 6.69 19.01 -0.95
C ARG A 96 5.44 18.91 -1.82
N SER A 97 4.89 20.05 -2.26
CA SER A 97 3.73 20.05 -3.14
C SER A 97 4.02 19.56 -4.57
N PHE A 98 5.26 19.70 -5.06
CA PHE A 98 5.67 19.16 -6.36
C PHE A 98 5.90 17.66 -6.32
N VAL A 99 6.37 17.15 -5.18
CA VAL A 99 6.47 15.72 -4.95
C VAL A 99 5.09 15.24 -4.49
N GLU A 100 4.15 15.14 -5.43
CA GLU A 100 2.83 14.58 -5.16
C GLU A 100 2.98 13.09 -4.82
N ILE A 101 3.01 12.79 -3.52
CA ILE A 101 3.13 11.42 -3.03
C ILE A 101 1.72 10.83 -2.95
N GLU A 102 1.38 9.98 -3.91
CA GLU A 102 0.17 9.16 -3.83
C GLU A 102 0.23 8.19 -2.65
N SER A 103 -0.93 7.82 -2.11
CA SER A 103 -0.98 6.82 -1.03
C SER A 103 -0.43 5.47 -1.49
N SER A 104 0.23 4.76 -0.58
CA SER A 104 0.77 3.41 -0.82
C SER A 104 -0.26 2.47 -1.44
N LYS A 105 -1.53 2.57 -1.03
CA LYS A 105 -2.64 1.83 -1.66
C LYS A 105 -2.79 2.12 -3.16
N LYS A 106 -2.81 3.39 -3.57
CA LYS A 106 -2.94 3.76 -4.99
C LYS A 106 -1.74 3.30 -5.80
N LEU A 107 -0.54 3.43 -5.24
CA LEU A 107 0.70 2.96 -5.87
C LEU A 107 0.67 1.44 -6.07
N CYS A 108 0.27 0.68 -5.05
CA CYS A 108 0.13 -0.78 -5.15
C CYS A 108 -0.94 -1.23 -6.15
N GLN A 109 -2.03 -0.47 -6.28
CA GLN A 109 -3.06 -0.73 -7.29
C GLN A 109 -2.55 -0.54 -8.72
N LYS A 110 -1.70 0.47 -8.96
CA LYS A 110 -1.12 0.72 -10.28
C LYS A 110 -0.18 -0.41 -10.74
N ILE A 111 0.43 -1.13 -9.80
CA ILE A 111 1.33 -2.25 -10.09
C ILE A 111 0.68 -3.63 -9.87
N TYR A 112 -0.64 -3.67 -9.70
CA TYR A 112 -1.44 -4.90 -9.56
C TYR A 112 -1.01 -5.80 -8.38
N LEU A 113 -0.45 -5.21 -7.33
CA LEU A 113 -0.20 -5.91 -6.06
C LEU A 113 -1.33 -5.69 -5.05
N CYS A 114 -2.20 -4.71 -5.31
CA CYS A 114 -3.53 -4.49 -4.77
C CYS A 114 -4.47 -4.12 -5.94
#